data_AF-A0A101HH24-F1
#
_entry.id   AF-A0A101HH24-F1
#
_cell.length_a   1.000
_cell.length_b   1.000
_cell.length_c   1.000
_cell.angle_alpha   90.00
_cell.angle_beta   90.00
_cell.angle_gamma   90.00
#
_symmetry.space_group_name_H-M   'P 1'
#
loop_
_entity.id
_entity.type
_entity.pdbx_description
1 polymer ?
#
loop_
_entity_poly.entity_id
_entity_poly.type
_entity_poly.pdbx_seq_one_letter_code
_entity_poly.pdbx_strand_id
1 'polypeptide(L)'
;MSSNPFLSKEVKLKRVRKGFVIALPVVIMIFVIGNHYINLIDDTLRNHYVGENQNQDNPVEEVEENKVLGEFSFPSDSLFYADEYIDTRIDERDGYDKFIRHIDEPSYYFKDGEVVTLKDSWLLKNGYELNLVCGEVDLKKRTDPADFLTCEIYYNGNLVVDNVYYNAYCSDIENFQDCFGKVSFAVFSYVYPPSSPEFLVTSYRPTGFDSSISIFNLENGKANRLSFETKEGKVYEDVYTRVFTIELYEEQDPDNTSFQREVNTIELVTFEFAPGYDGFGGRYHVWEIEDDHFVESKSITVIDPEN
;
A
#
# COMPACT_ATOMS: atom_id res chain seq x y z
N MET A 1 63.76 2.75 26.74
CA MET A 1 63.19 3.95 26.08
C MET A 1 62.85 3.57 24.66
N SER A 2 61.55 3.51 24.33
CA SER A 2 61.03 3.04 23.05
C SER A 2 61.11 4.12 21.97
N SER A 3 61.71 3.79 20.84
CA SER A 3 61.67 4.57 19.60
C SER A 3 60.39 4.26 18.82
N ASN A 4 59.45 5.21 18.76
CA ASN A 4 58.33 5.16 17.82
C ASN A 4 58.76 5.74 16.46
N PRO A 5 58.57 5.02 15.33
CA PRO A 5 59.14 5.39 14.03
C PRO A 5 58.23 6.27 13.15
N PHE A 6 57.13 6.82 13.68
CA PHE A 6 56.14 7.52 12.84
C PHE A 6 56.26 9.04 12.77
N LEU A 7 57.28 9.64 13.42
CA LEU A 7 57.50 11.09 13.39
C LEU A 7 58.84 11.47 12.77
N SER A 8 59.23 10.82 11.67
CA SER A 8 60.34 11.31 10.85
C SER A 8 59.93 11.48 9.40
N LYS A 9 59.83 12.76 9.01
CA LYS A 9 60.19 13.37 7.73
C LYS A 9 59.12 14.33 7.27
N GLU A 10 59.48 15.60 7.37
CA GLU A 10 59.02 16.72 6.54
C GLU A 10 58.17 16.26 5.34
N VAL A 11 56.85 16.34 5.51
CA VAL A 11 55.95 16.31 4.37
C VAL A 11 56.27 17.59 3.60
N LYS A 12 57.08 17.48 2.53
CA LYS A 12 57.44 18.61 1.66
C LYS A 12 56.16 19.36 1.30
N LEU A 13 55.98 20.56 1.85
CA LEU A 13 54.77 21.40 1.72
C LEU A 13 54.37 21.63 0.24
N LYS A 14 55.35 21.54 -0.67
CA LYS A 14 55.16 21.51 -2.14
C LYS A 14 54.30 20.35 -2.65
N ARG A 15 54.31 19.18 -2.00
CA ARG A 15 53.56 17.97 -2.41
C ARG A 15 52.09 18.05 -1.98
N VAL A 16 51.84 18.56 -0.77
CA VAL A 16 50.48 18.85 -0.27
C VAL A 16 49.83 19.95 -1.11
N ARG A 17 50.57 21.02 -1.43
CA ARG A 17 50.05 22.10 -2.30
C ARG A 17 49.70 21.60 -3.72
N LYS A 18 50.46 20.66 -4.27
CA LYS A 18 50.12 20.04 -5.57
C LYS A 18 48.86 19.18 -5.49
N GLY A 19 48.65 18.44 -4.41
CA GLY A 19 47.42 17.69 -4.17
C GLY A 19 46.21 18.62 -4.02
N PHE A 20 46.36 19.71 -3.28
CA PHE A 20 45.29 20.69 -3.07
C PHE A 20 44.89 21.43 -4.36
N VAL A 21 45.85 21.77 -5.22
CA VAL A 21 45.57 22.44 -6.51
C VAL A 21 44.81 21.54 -7.49
N ILE A 22 44.89 20.21 -7.34
CA ILE A 22 44.15 19.27 -8.20
C ILE A 22 42.82 18.87 -7.54
N ALA A 23 42.80 18.64 -6.24
CA ALA A 23 41.60 18.22 -5.51
C ALA A 23 40.57 19.35 -5.39
N LEU A 24 41.00 20.60 -5.18
CA LEU A 24 40.09 21.72 -5.00
C LEU A 24 39.21 22.01 -6.24
N PRO A 25 39.75 22.11 -7.48
CA PRO A 25 38.91 22.26 -8.66
C PRO A 25 37.96 21.09 -8.88
N VAL A 26 38.40 19.85 -8.60
CA VAL A 26 37.56 18.65 -8.75
C VAL A 26 36.39 18.66 -7.77
N VAL A 27 36.64 19.02 -6.51
CA VAL A 27 35.58 19.16 -5.49
C VAL A 27 34.62 20.29 -5.84
N ILE A 28 35.13 21.43 -6.31
CA ILE A 28 34.29 22.54 -6.78
C ILE A 28 33.43 22.11 -7.98
N MET A 29 34.01 21.36 -8.92
CA MET A 29 33.29 20.87 -10.10
C MET A 29 32.17 19.89 -9.71
N ILE A 30 32.44 18.97 -8.78
CA ILE A 30 31.42 18.06 -8.24
C ILE A 30 30.32 18.84 -7.50
N PHE A 31 30.68 19.87 -6.72
CA PHE A 31 29.69 20.70 -6.03
C PHE A 31 28.83 21.52 -6.99
N VAL A 32 29.42 22.11 -8.03
CA VAL A 32 28.69 22.90 -9.03
C VAL A 32 27.77 22.00 -9.85
N ILE A 33 28.26 20.83 -10.29
CA ILE A 33 27.46 19.87 -11.04
C ILE A 33 26.35 19.28 -10.16
N GLY A 34 26.67 18.89 -8.93
CA GLY A 34 25.71 18.34 -7.96
C GLY A 34 24.59 19.34 -7.64
N ASN A 35 24.92 20.59 -7.35
CA ASN A 35 23.91 21.63 -7.12
C ASN A 35 23.10 21.95 -8.38
N HIS A 36 23.71 21.91 -9.57
CA HIS A 36 22.97 22.12 -10.80
C HIS A 36 21.94 21.01 -11.05
N TYR A 37 22.31 19.75 -10.80
CA TYR A 37 21.38 18.61 -10.93
C TYR A 37 20.31 18.61 -9.84
N ILE A 38 20.64 18.95 -8.59
CA ILE A 38 19.64 19.08 -7.53
C ILE A 38 18.64 20.18 -7.87
N ASN A 39 19.09 21.34 -8.34
CA ASN A 39 18.18 22.42 -8.74
C ASN A 39 17.35 22.04 -9.98
N LEU A 40 17.92 21.31 -10.94
CA LEU A 40 17.15 20.79 -12.09
C LEU A 40 16.07 19.81 -11.63
N ILE A 41 16.38 18.88 -10.74
CA ILE A 41 15.40 17.92 -10.22
C ILE A 41 14.33 18.65 -9.40
N ASP A 42 14.73 19.59 -8.54
CA ASP A 42 13.81 20.37 -7.71
C ASP A 42 12.92 21.29 -8.55
N ASP A 43 13.46 22.02 -9.53
CA ASP A 43 12.64 22.85 -10.43
C ASP A 43 11.77 22.00 -11.37
N THR A 44 12.22 20.82 -11.80
CA THR A 44 11.39 19.90 -12.62
C THR A 44 10.24 19.33 -11.80
N LEU A 45 10.50 18.89 -10.57
CA LEU A 45 9.46 18.39 -9.66
C LEU A 45 8.53 19.54 -9.23
N ARG A 46 9.07 20.72 -8.91
CA ARG A 46 8.27 21.88 -8.52
C ARG A 46 7.39 22.36 -9.68
N ASN A 47 7.87 22.35 -10.92
CA ASN A 47 7.03 22.64 -12.09
C ASN A 47 5.97 21.55 -12.33
N HIS A 48 6.29 20.27 -12.06
CA HIS A 48 5.36 19.16 -12.21
C HIS A 48 4.23 19.17 -11.15
N TYR A 49 4.54 19.58 -9.92
CA TYR A 49 3.58 19.54 -8.81
C TYR A 49 2.92 20.90 -8.48
N VAL A 50 3.54 22.03 -8.78
CA VAL A 50 3.04 23.37 -8.37
C VAL A 50 2.39 24.15 -9.52
N GLY A 51 2.69 23.82 -10.79
CA GLY A 51 2.03 24.41 -11.96
C GLY A 51 2.22 25.93 -12.12
N GLU A 52 2.85 26.35 -13.21
CA GLU A 52 2.74 27.73 -13.71
C GLU A 52 1.29 28.01 -14.11
N ASN A 53 0.45 28.38 -13.15
CA ASN A 53 -0.78 29.09 -13.45
C ASN A 53 -0.43 30.54 -13.75
N GLN A 54 -0.18 30.89 -15.02
CA GLN A 54 -0.68 32.15 -15.64
C GLN A 54 -0.72 32.08 -17.19
N ASN A 55 -1.95 32.06 -17.71
CA ASN A 55 -2.42 32.68 -18.95
C ASN A 55 -1.89 32.18 -20.32
N GLN A 56 -2.69 31.37 -21.02
CA GLN A 56 -2.97 31.64 -22.45
C GLN A 56 -4.26 30.96 -22.93
N ASP A 57 -5.07 31.74 -23.65
CA ASP A 57 -6.31 31.37 -24.34
C ASP A 57 -6.17 30.15 -25.28
N ASN A 58 -7.13 29.21 -25.19
CA ASN A 58 -7.70 28.22 -26.16
C ASN A 58 -6.94 27.83 -27.46
N PRO A 59 -7.21 26.66 -28.12
CA PRO A 59 -7.91 25.40 -27.74
C PRO A 59 -7.21 24.09 -28.26
N VAL A 60 -7.84 22.93 -28.03
CA VAL A 60 -7.72 21.62 -28.75
C VAL A 60 -6.55 20.67 -28.39
N GLU A 61 -6.97 19.44 -28.04
CA GLU A 61 -6.33 18.10 -28.08
C GLU A 61 -4.86 17.94 -27.65
N GLU A 62 -4.66 17.20 -26.56
CA GLU A 62 -3.97 15.91 -26.63
C GLU A 62 -4.41 15.03 -25.44
N VAL A 63 -4.57 13.74 -25.72
CA VAL A 63 -5.09 12.71 -24.82
C VAL A 63 -4.01 12.35 -23.81
N GLU A 64 -4.21 12.67 -22.54
CA GLU A 64 -3.42 12.07 -21.46
C GLU A 64 -4.13 10.83 -20.92
N GLU A 65 -3.40 9.72 -21.00
CA GLU A 65 -3.76 8.38 -20.58
C GLU A 65 -4.03 8.31 -19.06
N ASN A 66 -5.00 7.48 -18.69
CA ASN A 66 -5.34 6.96 -17.36
C ASN A 66 -4.49 7.48 -16.19
N LYS A 67 -4.98 8.54 -15.54
CA LYS A 67 -4.34 9.14 -14.37
C LYS A 67 -4.86 8.48 -13.08
N VAL A 68 -3.96 7.79 -12.36
CA VAL A 68 -4.19 7.30 -10.99
C VAL A 68 -4.31 8.51 -10.06
N LEU A 69 -5.43 8.65 -9.36
CA LEU A 69 -5.62 9.64 -8.30
C LEU A 69 -5.48 8.93 -6.95
N GLY A 70 -4.62 9.50 -6.08
CA GLY A 70 -4.16 8.88 -4.84
C GLY A 70 -5.20 8.69 -3.72
N GLU A 71 -4.65 8.27 -2.58
CA GLU A 71 -5.28 7.70 -1.38
C GLU A 71 -6.56 8.41 -0.89
N PHE A 72 -7.59 7.59 -0.64
CA PHE A 72 -8.84 7.97 -0.01
C PHE A 72 -8.70 7.86 1.51
N SER A 73 -8.75 8.98 2.25
CA SER A 73 -8.81 8.96 3.71
C SER A 73 -10.26 8.97 4.21
N PHE A 74 -10.54 8.17 5.25
CA PHE A 74 -11.84 8.18 5.91
C PHE A 74 -12.08 9.48 6.71
N PRO A 75 -13.34 9.90 6.90
CA PRO A 75 -13.68 11.04 7.75
C PRO A 75 -13.23 10.81 9.21
N SER A 76 -12.58 11.81 9.80
CA SER A 76 -11.79 11.74 11.04
C SER A 76 -12.55 11.70 12.37
N ASP A 77 -13.87 11.52 12.38
CA ASP A 77 -14.67 11.83 13.58
C ASP A 77 -15.60 10.67 13.98
N SER A 78 -15.09 9.72 14.77
CA SER A 78 -15.94 8.92 15.66
C SER A 78 -15.23 8.63 16.99
N LEU A 79 -15.89 8.96 18.10
CA LEU A 79 -15.40 8.76 19.47
C LEU A 79 -15.86 7.37 19.96
N PHE A 80 -14.97 6.38 19.95
CA PHE A 80 -15.17 5.13 20.70
C PHE A 80 -14.09 5.01 21.78
N TYR A 81 -14.49 4.74 23.02
CA TYR A 81 -13.57 4.46 24.12
C TYR A 81 -13.65 2.97 24.45
N ALA A 82 -12.54 2.24 24.33
CA ALA A 82 -12.40 0.87 24.82
C ALA A 82 -11.25 0.79 25.84
N ASP A 83 -11.45 0.04 26.91
CA ASP A 83 -10.60 -0.05 28.11
C ASP A 83 -9.27 -0.80 27.94
N GLU A 84 -8.83 -1.06 26.70
CA GLU A 84 -7.44 -1.39 26.38
C GLU A 84 -7.08 -0.64 25.10
N TYR A 85 -6.03 0.20 25.18
CA TYR A 85 -5.56 1.13 24.15
C TYR A 85 -5.18 0.39 22.83
N ILE A 86 -6.17 0.02 22.02
CA ILE A 86 -6.08 0.19 20.57
C ILE A 86 -6.69 1.56 20.37
N ASP A 87 -5.84 2.57 20.15
CA ASP A 87 -6.34 3.85 19.68
C ASP A 87 -7.21 3.54 18.47
N THR A 88 -8.44 4.03 18.47
CA THR A 88 -9.48 3.78 17.46
C THR A 88 -9.11 4.13 16.03
N ARG A 89 -7.84 4.52 15.82
CA ARG A 89 -7.15 4.62 14.56
C ARG A 89 -6.31 3.36 14.39
N ILE A 90 -6.70 2.51 13.45
CA ILE A 90 -5.85 1.45 12.87
C ILE A 90 -4.60 2.07 12.16
N ASP A 91 -4.23 3.31 12.45
CA ASP A 91 -3.11 4.00 11.84
C ASP A 91 -1.89 4.04 12.76
N GLU A 92 -2.06 3.94 14.08
CA GLU A 92 -0.97 4.11 15.04
C GLU A 92 -1.02 3.02 16.11
N ARG A 93 0.04 2.23 16.21
CA ARG A 93 0.16 1.13 17.17
C ARG A 93 1.53 1.16 17.85
N ASP A 94 1.53 1.39 19.15
CA ASP A 94 2.77 1.53 19.93
C ASP A 94 3.62 0.26 19.87
N GLY A 95 4.89 0.42 19.51
CA GLY A 95 5.84 -0.69 19.35
C GLY A 95 5.72 -1.41 18.01
N TYR A 96 4.95 -0.90 17.06
CA TYR A 96 4.78 -1.49 15.74
C TYR A 96 4.98 -0.47 14.62
N ASP A 97 5.53 -0.94 13.49
CA ASP A 97 5.61 -0.19 12.25
C ASP A 97 4.51 -0.65 11.29
N LYS A 98 3.71 0.30 10.79
CA LYS A 98 2.66 0.01 9.80
C LYS A 98 3.26 -0.26 8.41
N PHE A 99 2.82 -1.33 7.76
CA PHE A 99 3.14 -1.56 6.35
C PHE A 99 2.43 -0.53 5.47
N ILE A 100 3.13 -0.01 4.46
CA ILE A 100 2.53 0.91 3.50
C ILE A 100 1.71 0.10 2.49
N ARG A 101 0.47 0.53 2.25
CA ARG A 101 -0.32 0.06 1.11
C ARG A 101 0.22 0.71 -0.17
N HIS A 102 1.18 0.05 -0.80
CA HIS A 102 1.82 0.55 -2.02
C HIS A 102 0.83 0.65 -3.18
N ILE A 103 -0.12 -0.29 -3.23
CA ILE A 103 -1.31 -0.23 -4.08
C ILE A 103 -2.48 -0.32 -3.11
N ASP A 104 -3.41 0.63 -3.17
CA ASP A 104 -4.58 0.65 -2.29
C ASP A 104 -5.85 0.91 -3.10
N GLU A 105 -6.73 -0.10 -3.11
CA GLU A 105 -8.02 -0.14 -3.80
C GLU A 105 -8.10 0.73 -5.06
N PRO A 106 -7.35 0.38 -6.14
CA PRO A 106 -7.16 1.26 -7.27
C PRO A 106 -8.49 1.61 -7.93
N SER A 107 -8.59 2.88 -8.31
CA SER A 107 -9.79 3.47 -8.90
C SER A 107 -9.51 3.96 -10.32
N TYR A 108 -10.46 3.70 -11.21
CA TYR A 108 -10.31 3.91 -12.65
C TYR A 108 -11.49 4.70 -13.19
N TYR A 109 -11.21 5.76 -13.94
CA TYR A 109 -12.23 6.55 -14.62
C TYR A 109 -12.56 5.95 -15.98
N PHE A 110 -13.84 5.99 -16.34
CA PHE A 110 -14.34 5.49 -17.61
C PHE A 110 -14.90 6.64 -18.43
N LYS A 111 -14.69 6.59 -19.75
CA LYS A 111 -15.40 7.48 -20.67
C LYS A 111 -16.88 7.11 -20.71
N ASP A 112 -17.73 8.14 -20.75
CA ASP A 112 -19.18 8.09 -20.59
C ASP A 112 -19.87 6.93 -21.36
N GLY A 113 -20.21 5.88 -20.61
CA GLY A 113 -20.94 4.71 -21.09
C GLY A 113 -20.28 3.93 -22.23
N GLU A 114 -18.95 3.94 -22.31
CA GLU A 114 -18.22 2.99 -23.14
C GLU A 114 -18.21 1.60 -22.48
N VAL A 115 -18.07 0.57 -23.32
CA VAL A 115 -17.78 -0.78 -22.85
C VAL A 115 -16.33 -0.80 -22.38
N VAL A 116 -16.11 -1.10 -21.11
CA VAL A 116 -14.80 -1.01 -20.49
C VAL A 116 -14.24 -2.42 -20.26
N THR A 117 -13.01 -2.65 -20.71
CA THR A 117 -12.19 -3.76 -20.21
C THR A 117 -11.08 -3.18 -19.37
N LEU A 118 -11.08 -3.47 -18.07
CA LEU A 118 -10.03 -3.00 -17.18
C LEU A 118 -8.83 -3.94 -17.24
N LYS A 119 -7.66 -3.39 -17.57
CA LYS A 119 -6.38 -4.08 -17.45
C LYS A 119 -5.33 -3.12 -16.91
N ASP A 120 -4.54 -3.58 -15.97
CA ASP A 120 -3.46 -2.79 -15.39
C ASP A 120 -2.32 -3.69 -14.93
N SER A 121 -1.12 -3.12 -14.81
CA SER A 121 0.07 -3.85 -14.41
C SER A 121 1.01 -2.99 -13.57
N TRP A 122 1.61 -3.59 -12.55
CA TRP A 122 2.57 -2.96 -11.65
C TRP A 122 3.82 -3.80 -11.52
N LEU A 123 4.99 -3.16 -11.60
CA LEU A 123 6.25 -3.74 -11.18
C LEU A 123 6.40 -3.54 -9.67
N LEU A 124 6.33 -4.63 -8.90
CA LEU A 124 6.43 -4.59 -7.44
C LEU A 124 7.89 -4.40 -6.96
N LYS A 125 8.08 -4.09 -5.67
CA LYS A 125 9.43 -3.84 -5.12
C LYS A 125 10.33 -5.07 -5.16
N ASN A 126 9.73 -6.26 -5.04
CA ASN A 126 10.44 -7.54 -5.19
C ASN A 126 10.86 -7.85 -6.65
N GLY A 127 10.57 -6.96 -7.61
CA GLY A 127 10.99 -7.05 -9.01
C GLY A 127 10.10 -7.91 -9.90
N TYR A 128 8.98 -8.41 -9.38
CA TYR A 128 8.00 -9.19 -10.13
C TYR A 128 6.78 -8.36 -10.52
N GLU A 129 6.09 -8.79 -11.57
CA GLU A 129 4.94 -8.09 -12.12
C GLU A 129 3.62 -8.59 -11.50
N LEU A 130 2.76 -7.66 -11.10
CA LEU A 130 1.37 -7.91 -10.73
C LEU A 130 0.47 -7.41 -11.85
N ASN A 131 -0.40 -8.26 -12.39
CA ASN A 131 -1.32 -7.88 -13.45
C ASN A 131 -2.77 -8.04 -12.96
N LEU A 132 -3.61 -7.09 -13.31
CA LEU A 132 -5.04 -7.08 -13.06
C LEU A 132 -5.79 -7.17 -14.39
N VAL A 133 -6.77 -8.06 -14.47
CA VAL A 133 -7.66 -8.19 -15.62
C VAL A 133 -9.08 -8.34 -15.12
N CYS A 134 -9.95 -7.39 -15.43
CA CYS A 134 -11.37 -7.50 -15.13
C CYS A 134 -12.18 -7.87 -16.37
N GLY A 135 -13.33 -8.47 -16.14
CA GLY A 135 -14.31 -8.72 -17.20
C GLY A 135 -14.74 -7.44 -17.91
N GLU A 136 -15.22 -7.60 -19.14
CA GLU A 136 -15.81 -6.51 -19.90
C GLU A 136 -17.10 -6.01 -19.22
N VAL A 137 -17.20 -4.71 -18.99
CA VAL A 137 -18.35 -4.05 -18.35
C VAL A 137 -19.01 -3.10 -19.32
N ASP A 138 -20.29 -3.34 -19.60
CA ASP A 138 -21.16 -2.38 -20.27
C ASP A 138 -22.06 -1.70 -19.25
N LEU A 139 -21.65 -0.51 -18.79
CA LEU A 139 -22.37 0.25 -17.76
C LEU A 139 -23.79 0.62 -18.20
N LYS A 140 -24.03 0.79 -19.51
CA LYS A 140 -25.37 1.12 -20.05
C LYS A 140 -26.33 -0.07 -20.01
N LYS A 141 -25.81 -1.29 -19.99
CA LYS A 141 -26.61 -2.53 -19.92
C LYS A 141 -26.77 -3.06 -18.50
N ARG A 142 -26.06 -2.49 -17.51
CA ARG A 142 -26.23 -2.89 -16.12
C ARG A 142 -27.62 -2.47 -15.65
N THR A 143 -28.41 -3.47 -15.27
CA THR A 143 -29.75 -3.26 -14.68
C THR A 143 -29.70 -3.08 -13.17
N ASP A 144 -28.65 -3.61 -12.52
CA ASP A 144 -28.43 -3.44 -11.08
C ASP A 144 -27.01 -2.88 -10.82
N PRO A 145 -26.88 -1.67 -10.26
CA PRO A 145 -25.62 -1.12 -9.77
C PRO A 145 -24.97 -1.98 -8.67
N ALA A 146 -25.74 -2.87 -8.03
CA ALA A 146 -25.26 -3.80 -7.02
C ALA A 146 -24.77 -5.14 -7.59
N ASP A 147 -24.91 -5.40 -8.90
CA ASP A 147 -24.32 -6.60 -9.51
C ASP A 147 -22.80 -6.67 -9.23
N PHE A 148 -22.34 -7.83 -8.75
CA PHE A 148 -20.94 -8.05 -8.41
C PHE A 148 -20.15 -8.30 -9.68
N LEU A 149 -19.14 -7.46 -9.93
CA LEU A 149 -18.15 -7.70 -10.96
C LEU A 149 -16.89 -8.26 -10.28
N THR A 150 -16.15 -9.07 -11.02
CA THR A 150 -14.91 -9.66 -10.53
C THR A 150 -13.74 -9.37 -11.45
N CYS A 151 -12.56 -9.37 -10.85
CA CYS A 151 -11.29 -9.29 -11.54
C CYS A 151 -10.41 -10.49 -11.17
N GLU A 152 -9.53 -10.80 -12.11
CA GLU A 152 -8.47 -11.77 -11.97
C GLU A 152 -7.17 -11.01 -11.68
N ILE A 153 -6.40 -11.51 -10.71
CA ILE A 153 -5.05 -11.04 -10.41
C ILE A 153 -4.05 -12.14 -10.74
N TYR A 154 -3.02 -11.75 -11.48
CA TYR A 154 -1.90 -12.60 -11.85
C TYR A 154 -0.61 -12.04 -11.24
N TYR A 155 0.23 -12.92 -10.72
CA TYR A 155 1.56 -12.56 -10.21
C TYR A 155 2.62 -13.34 -10.98
N ASN A 156 3.51 -12.62 -11.64
CA ASN A 156 4.55 -13.16 -12.51
C ASN A 156 4.00 -14.17 -13.55
N GLY A 157 2.85 -13.82 -14.14
CA GLY A 157 2.16 -14.63 -15.15
C GLY A 157 1.32 -15.80 -14.62
N ASN A 158 1.30 -16.06 -13.31
CA ASN A 158 0.48 -17.11 -12.71
C ASN A 158 -0.79 -16.52 -12.10
N LEU A 159 -1.94 -17.14 -12.36
CA LEU A 159 -3.21 -16.75 -11.73
C LEU A 159 -3.11 -16.95 -10.20
N VAL A 160 -3.41 -15.91 -9.44
CA VAL A 160 -3.42 -15.93 -7.98
C VAL A 160 -4.84 -16.05 -7.46
N VAL A 161 -5.76 -15.26 -8.01
CA VAL A 161 -7.17 -15.19 -7.61
C VAL A 161 -8.02 -14.68 -8.77
N ASP A 162 -9.25 -15.17 -8.90
CA ASP A 162 -10.16 -14.91 -10.03
C ASP A 162 -11.49 -14.24 -9.64
N ASN A 163 -11.65 -13.90 -8.36
CA ASN A 163 -12.91 -13.42 -7.79
C ASN A 163 -12.76 -12.11 -6.98
N VAL A 164 -11.76 -11.28 -7.31
CA VAL A 164 -11.54 -10.00 -6.61
C VAL A 164 -12.70 -9.06 -6.89
N TYR A 165 -13.30 -8.51 -5.83
CA TYR A 165 -14.45 -7.63 -5.94
C TYR A 165 -14.11 -6.37 -6.71
N TYR A 166 -14.95 -6.07 -7.69
CA TYR A 166 -14.88 -4.88 -8.51
C TYR A 166 -16.25 -4.24 -8.56
N ASN A 167 -16.28 -2.94 -8.25
CA ASN A 167 -17.48 -2.13 -8.38
C ASN A 167 -17.27 -1.10 -9.46
N ALA A 168 -18.22 -0.95 -10.37
CA ALA A 168 -18.20 0.05 -11.44
C ALA A 168 -19.55 0.76 -11.50
N TYR A 169 -19.54 2.08 -11.33
CA TYR A 169 -20.76 2.89 -11.29
C TYR A 169 -20.50 4.31 -11.78
N CYS A 170 -21.57 5.02 -12.10
CA CYS A 170 -21.53 6.43 -12.49
C CYS A 170 -22.18 7.29 -11.41
N SER A 171 -21.59 8.43 -11.11
CA SER A 171 -22.19 9.38 -10.17
C SER A 171 -23.50 9.93 -10.71
N ASP A 172 -23.58 10.15 -12.03
CA ASP A 172 -24.82 10.39 -12.76
C ASP A 172 -25.18 9.15 -13.58
N ILE A 173 -26.04 8.30 -13.01
CA ILE A 173 -26.49 7.06 -13.66
C ILE A 173 -27.47 7.30 -14.80
N GLU A 174 -28.20 8.43 -14.80
CA GLU A 174 -29.19 8.72 -15.85
C GLU A 174 -28.50 9.12 -17.15
N ASN A 175 -27.43 9.91 -17.03
CA ASN A 175 -26.66 10.39 -18.18
C ASN A 175 -25.35 9.63 -18.41
N PHE A 176 -25.01 8.67 -17.54
CA PHE A 176 -23.76 7.91 -17.56
C PHE A 176 -22.52 8.80 -17.54
N GLN A 177 -22.51 9.80 -16.65
CA GLN A 177 -21.38 10.72 -16.47
C GLN A 177 -20.65 10.44 -15.16
N ASP A 178 -19.37 10.83 -15.12
CA ASP A 178 -18.47 10.62 -13.97
C ASP A 178 -18.46 9.15 -13.53
N CYS A 179 -18.27 8.27 -14.52
CA CYS A 179 -18.18 6.84 -14.32
C CYS A 179 -16.80 6.45 -13.82
N PHE A 180 -16.76 5.64 -12.78
CA PHE A 180 -15.54 5.10 -12.24
C PHE A 180 -15.75 3.69 -11.69
N GLY A 181 -14.65 2.98 -11.49
CA GLY A 181 -14.68 1.68 -10.86
C GLY A 181 -13.51 1.49 -9.93
N LYS A 182 -13.78 0.75 -8.85
CA LYS A 182 -12.87 0.52 -7.73
C LYS A 182 -12.72 -0.98 -7.55
N VAL A 183 -11.49 -1.45 -7.46
CA VAL A 183 -11.16 -2.86 -7.26
C VAL A 183 -10.65 -3.04 -5.83
N SER A 184 -11.24 -3.97 -5.08
CA SER A 184 -10.93 -4.15 -3.65
C SER A 184 -9.77 -5.12 -3.44
N PHE A 185 -8.55 -4.64 -3.68
CA PHE A 185 -7.32 -5.28 -3.24
C PHE A 185 -6.30 -4.22 -2.80
N ALA A 186 -5.29 -4.65 -2.03
CA ALA A 186 -4.15 -3.84 -1.70
C ALA A 186 -2.86 -4.67 -1.73
N VAL A 187 -1.75 -4.01 -2.04
CA VAL A 187 -0.40 -4.58 -1.89
C VAL A 187 0.31 -3.84 -0.78
N PHE A 188 0.63 -4.56 0.28
CA PHE A 188 1.39 -4.06 1.42
C PHE A 188 2.87 -4.33 1.20
N SER A 189 3.67 -3.28 1.30
CA SER A 189 5.12 -3.37 1.16
C SER A 189 5.78 -2.50 2.21
N TYR A 190 6.81 -3.01 2.87
CA TYR A 190 7.55 -2.18 3.80
C TYR A 190 8.45 -1.14 3.06
N VAL A 191 8.79 -0.05 3.75
CA VAL A 191 9.58 1.08 3.22
C VAL A 191 11.03 0.70 2.90
N TYR A 192 11.69 -0.04 3.79
CA TYR A 192 13.07 -0.51 3.67
C TYR A 192 13.28 -1.85 4.39
N PRO A 193 14.15 -2.77 3.92
CA PRO A 193 14.91 -2.77 2.66
C PRO A 193 14.11 -3.26 1.42
N PRO A 194 14.66 -3.17 0.20
CA PRO A 194 14.02 -3.68 -1.02
C PRO A 194 13.70 -5.18 -1.02
N SER A 195 14.29 -5.93 -0.09
CA SER A 195 14.03 -7.36 0.13
C SER A 195 12.93 -7.63 1.16
N SER A 196 12.23 -6.59 1.64
CA SER A 196 11.10 -6.77 2.56
C SER A 196 9.99 -7.59 1.91
N PRO A 197 9.28 -8.41 2.69
CA PRO A 197 8.14 -9.17 2.18
C PRO A 197 7.06 -8.21 1.66
N GLU A 198 6.37 -8.64 0.60
CA GLU A 198 5.20 -7.96 0.06
C GLU A 198 3.99 -8.87 0.22
N PHE A 199 2.85 -8.28 0.60
CA PHE A 199 1.61 -9.02 0.81
C PHE A 199 0.53 -8.49 -0.12
N LEU A 200 -0.09 -9.38 -0.88
CA LEU A 200 -1.32 -9.07 -1.59
C LEU A 200 -2.50 -9.42 -0.70
N VAL A 201 -3.37 -8.46 -0.45
CA VAL A 201 -4.66 -8.70 0.20
C VAL A 201 -5.76 -8.45 -0.81
N THR A 202 -6.66 -9.42 -0.97
CA THR A 202 -7.78 -9.33 -1.91
C THR A 202 -9.08 -9.51 -1.17
N SER A 203 -10.11 -8.78 -1.58
CA SER A 203 -11.46 -8.92 -1.06
C SER A 203 -12.38 -9.50 -2.11
N TYR A 204 -13.25 -10.41 -1.68
CA TYR A 204 -14.43 -10.80 -2.43
C TYR A 204 -15.68 -10.50 -1.59
N ARG A 205 -16.79 -10.15 -2.25
CA ARG A 205 -18.07 -9.90 -1.58
C ARG A 205 -19.05 -11.01 -1.93
N PRO A 206 -19.28 -12.00 -1.04
CA PRO A 206 -20.25 -13.05 -1.29
C PRO A 206 -21.69 -12.51 -1.24
N THR A 207 -22.00 -11.66 -0.25
CA THR A 207 -23.33 -11.07 -0.05
C THR A 207 -23.27 -9.84 0.86
N GLY A 208 -23.99 -8.76 0.54
CA GLY A 208 -24.17 -7.62 1.45
C GLY A 208 -22.99 -6.65 1.53
N PHE A 209 -22.80 -6.04 2.70
CA PHE A 209 -21.73 -5.05 2.96
C PHE A 209 -20.43 -5.68 3.44
N ASP A 210 -20.48 -6.94 3.86
CA ASP A 210 -19.34 -7.63 4.41
C ASP A 210 -18.48 -8.21 3.29
N SER A 211 -17.18 -8.06 3.45
CA SER A 211 -16.19 -8.57 2.53
C SER A 211 -15.47 -9.72 3.21
N SER A 212 -15.13 -10.75 2.46
CA SER A 212 -14.18 -11.75 2.94
C SER A 212 -12.84 -11.48 2.26
N ILE A 213 -11.77 -11.48 3.06
CA ILE A 213 -10.42 -11.18 2.60
C ILE A 213 -9.57 -12.44 2.56
N SER A 214 -8.65 -12.46 1.59
CA SER A 214 -7.58 -13.45 1.50
C SER A 214 -6.25 -12.72 1.40
N ILE A 215 -5.21 -13.27 2.03
CA ILE A 215 -3.87 -12.68 2.06
C ILE A 215 -2.89 -13.66 1.44
N PHE A 216 -1.96 -13.13 0.64
CA PHE A 216 -0.92 -13.88 -0.03
C PHE A 216 0.43 -13.24 0.28
N ASN A 217 1.38 -14.04 0.75
CA ASN A 217 2.79 -13.66 0.80
C ASN A 217 3.38 -13.77 -0.63
N LEU A 218 3.93 -12.67 -1.14
CA LEU A 218 4.53 -12.58 -2.46
C LEU A 218 6.05 -12.75 -2.36
N GLU A 219 6.52 -13.96 -2.63
CA GLU A 219 7.94 -14.31 -2.47
C GLU A 219 8.47 -15.03 -3.70
N ASN A 220 9.61 -14.57 -4.22
CA ASN A 220 10.34 -15.23 -5.30
C ASN A 220 9.47 -15.57 -6.54
N GLY A 221 8.55 -14.66 -6.90
CA GLY A 221 7.66 -14.81 -8.05
C GLY A 221 6.53 -15.82 -7.84
N LYS A 222 6.27 -16.23 -6.59
CA LYS A 222 5.12 -17.04 -6.20
C LYS A 222 4.25 -16.30 -5.18
N ALA A 223 2.95 -16.46 -5.30
CA ALA A 223 1.98 -16.00 -4.31
C ALA A 223 1.56 -17.20 -3.46
N ASN A 224 1.91 -17.19 -2.17
CA ASN A 224 1.53 -18.23 -1.23
C ASN A 224 0.37 -17.70 -0.38
N ARG A 225 -0.81 -18.32 -0.48
CA ARG A 225 -1.97 -17.95 0.33
C ARG A 225 -1.71 -18.32 1.78
N LEU A 226 -2.02 -17.40 2.69
CA LEU A 226 -1.91 -17.57 4.13
C LEU A 226 -3.29 -17.92 4.69
N SER A 227 -3.40 -19.00 5.45
CA SER A 227 -4.64 -19.37 6.15
C SER A 227 -4.78 -18.63 7.48
N PHE A 228 -5.95 -18.73 8.10
CA PHE A 228 -6.30 -18.09 9.37
C PHE A 228 -6.78 -19.13 10.38
N GLU A 229 -6.12 -19.26 11.52
CA GLU A 229 -6.50 -20.13 12.63
C GLU A 229 -7.09 -19.29 13.77
N THR A 230 -8.34 -19.56 14.17
CA THR A 230 -8.95 -18.90 15.33
C THR A 230 -8.43 -19.47 16.64
N LYS A 231 -8.68 -18.78 17.76
CA LYS A 231 -8.31 -19.27 19.10
C LYS A 231 -8.88 -20.65 19.45
N GLU A 232 -9.97 -21.06 18.81
CA GLU A 232 -10.56 -22.39 18.98
C GLU A 232 -9.94 -23.47 18.08
N GLY A 233 -8.89 -23.14 17.31
CA GLY A 233 -8.20 -24.05 16.40
C GLY A 233 -8.95 -24.31 15.09
N LYS A 234 -9.82 -23.38 14.67
CA LYS A 234 -10.52 -23.49 13.38
C LYS A 234 -9.72 -22.77 12.30
N VAL A 235 -9.45 -23.48 11.21
CA VAL A 235 -8.67 -22.95 10.09
C VAL A 235 -9.60 -22.53 8.94
N TYR A 236 -9.35 -21.33 8.42
CA TYR A 236 -10.05 -20.73 7.29
C TYR A 236 -9.05 -20.24 6.25
N GLU A 237 -9.48 -20.19 5.00
CA GLU A 237 -8.66 -19.67 3.90
C GLU A 237 -8.85 -18.15 3.72
N ASP A 238 -9.87 -17.61 4.37
CA ASP A 238 -10.36 -16.25 4.28
C ASP A 238 -11.09 -15.85 5.57
N VAL A 239 -11.11 -14.55 5.87
CA VAL A 239 -11.78 -14.01 7.07
C VAL A 239 -12.67 -12.83 6.72
N TYR A 240 -13.76 -12.67 7.47
CA TYR A 240 -14.68 -11.57 7.28
C TYR A 240 -14.12 -10.26 7.80
N THR A 241 -14.34 -9.19 7.05
CA THR A 241 -14.03 -7.82 7.45
C THR A 241 -15.05 -6.85 6.84
N ARG A 242 -15.38 -5.81 7.59
CA ARG A 242 -16.17 -4.68 7.07
C ARG A 242 -15.31 -3.92 6.07
N VAL A 243 -15.86 -3.63 4.88
CA VAL A 243 -15.37 -2.62 3.90
C VAL A 243 -13.83 -2.52 3.83
N PHE A 244 -13.14 -3.66 3.68
CA PHE A 244 -11.68 -3.71 3.54
C PHE A 244 -10.90 -2.97 4.65
N THR A 245 -11.44 -2.96 5.87
CA THR A 245 -10.82 -2.38 7.06
C THR A 245 -9.79 -3.37 7.63
N ILE A 246 -8.58 -3.30 7.08
CA ILE A 246 -7.46 -4.20 7.36
C ILE A 246 -6.18 -3.40 7.52
N GLU A 247 -5.26 -3.78 8.40
CA GLU A 247 -3.91 -3.22 8.40
C GLU A 247 -2.87 -4.25 8.79
N LEU A 248 -1.68 -4.15 8.18
CA LEU A 248 -0.52 -4.98 8.49
C LEU A 248 0.51 -4.16 9.25
N TYR A 249 1.07 -4.78 10.29
CA TYR A 249 2.07 -4.20 11.17
C TYR A 249 3.26 -5.14 11.31
N GLU A 250 4.41 -4.58 11.62
CA GLU A 250 5.62 -5.30 12.04
C GLU A 250 5.96 -4.91 13.47
N GLU A 251 6.24 -5.87 14.34
CA GLU A 251 6.77 -5.55 15.68
C GLU A 251 8.14 -4.87 15.55
N GLN A 252 8.32 -3.74 16.25
CA GLN A 252 9.60 -3.05 16.28
C GLN A 252 10.61 -3.86 17.09
N ASP A 253 11.73 -4.27 16.47
CA ASP A 253 12.87 -4.85 17.18
C ASP A 253 13.51 -3.75 18.06
N PRO A 254 13.43 -3.84 19.41
CA PRO A 254 13.99 -2.83 20.30
C PRO A 254 15.52 -2.72 20.19
N ASP A 255 16.19 -3.75 19.68
CA ASP A 255 17.64 -3.78 19.51
C ASP A 255 18.08 -3.32 18.09
N ASN A 256 17.17 -3.16 17.13
CA ASN A 256 17.39 -2.63 15.78
C ASN A 256 18.63 -3.25 15.07
N THR A 257 18.90 -4.54 15.31
CA THR A 257 20.16 -5.18 14.88
C THR A 257 20.03 -6.05 13.65
N SER A 258 18.82 -6.39 13.21
CA SER A 258 18.60 -7.24 12.04
C SER A 258 17.98 -6.46 10.87
N PHE A 259 18.74 -6.34 9.77
CA PHE A 259 18.21 -5.91 8.47
C PHE A 259 17.46 -7.04 7.74
N GLN A 260 17.40 -8.24 8.35
CA GLN A 260 16.64 -9.37 7.85
C GLN A 260 15.37 -9.46 8.67
N ARG A 261 14.26 -9.14 8.02
CA ARG A 261 12.94 -9.12 8.63
C ARG A 261 12.32 -10.48 8.46
N GLU A 262 12.00 -11.11 9.57
CA GLU A 262 11.35 -12.40 9.58
C GLU A 262 9.85 -12.17 9.40
N VAL A 263 9.21 -12.98 8.55
CA VAL A 263 7.77 -12.88 8.32
C VAL A 263 7.00 -13.03 9.64
N ASN A 264 7.52 -13.83 10.58
CA ASN A 264 6.93 -14.15 11.90
C ASN A 264 6.73 -12.96 12.86
N THR A 265 7.20 -11.75 12.53
CA THR A 265 6.94 -10.53 13.34
C THR A 265 5.75 -9.71 12.84
N ILE A 266 5.04 -10.22 11.83
CA ILE A 266 3.95 -9.50 11.18
C ILE A 266 2.64 -9.80 11.87
N GLU A 267 1.88 -8.73 12.08
CA GLU A 267 0.53 -8.79 12.61
C GLU A 267 -0.48 -8.19 11.62
N LEU A 268 -1.61 -8.86 11.48
CA LEU A 268 -2.78 -8.35 10.79
C LEU A 268 -3.84 -7.91 11.81
N VAL A 269 -4.42 -6.75 11.58
CA VAL A 269 -5.62 -6.28 12.27
C VAL A 269 -6.78 -6.24 11.29
N THR A 270 -7.91 -6.87 11.63
CA THR A 270 -9.16 -6.82 10.86
C THR A 270 -10.32 -6.34 11.72
N PHE A 271 -11.37 -5.81 11.10
CA PHE A 271 -12.56 -5.35 11.81
C PHE A 271 -13.84 -6.00 11.28
N GLU A 272 -14.57 -6.68 12.15
CA GLU A 272 -15.89 -7.26 11.89
C GLU A 272 -16.98 -6.35 12.48
N PHE A 273 -18.01 -6.03 11.69
CA PHE A 273 -19.17 -5.29 12.17
C PHE A 273 -20.31 -6.25 12.52
N ALA A 274 -20.85 -6.13 13.74
CA ALA A 274 -21.90 -7.02 14.23
C ALA A 274 -23.17 -6.23 14.59
N PRO A 275 -23.93 -5.70 13.61
CA PRO A 275 -25.09 -4.83 13.85
C PRO A 275 -26.27 -5.55 14.53
N GLY A 276 -26.22 -6.88 14.68
CA GLY A 276 -27.31 -7.70 15.21
C GLY A 276 -27.33 -7.88 16.73
N TYR A 277 -26.36 -7.34 17.46
CA TYR A 277 -26.27 -7.46 18.92
C TYR A 277 -26.42 -6.08 19.57
N ASP A 278 -27.51 -5.89 20.31
CA ASP A 278 -27.77 -4.63 21.05
C ASP A 278 -26.55 -4.25 21.90
N GLY A 279 -25.98 -3.06 21.64
CA GLY A 279 -24.81 -2.52 22.33
C GLY A 279 -23.44 -2.93 21.77
N PHE A 280 -23.36 -3.70 20.67
CA PHE A 280 -22.09 -4.09 20.05
C PHE A 280 -21.80 -3.22 18.81
N GLY A 281 -20.74 -2.40 18.88
CA GLY A 281 -20.27 -1.57 17.76
C GLY A 281 -19.43 -2.34 16.74
N GLY A 282 -18.86 -3.49 17.13
CA GLY A 282 -18.05 -4.36 16.27
C GLY A 282 -16.96 -5.11 17.04
N ARG A 283 -16.09 -5.81 16.32
CA ARG A 283 -14.97 -6.56 16.89
C ARG A 283 -13.72 -6.41 16.04
N TYR A 284 -12.62 -6.03 16.67
CA TYR A 284 -11.29 -6.13 16.07
C TYR A 284 -10.73 -7.52 16.33
N HIS A 285 -10.11 -8.09 15.30
CA HIS A 285 -9.31 -9.31 15.42
C HIS A 285 -7.86 -8.96 15.13
N VAL A 286 -6.99 -9.52 15.95
CA VAL A 286 -5.55 -9.40 15.86
C VAL A 286 -5.00 -10.78 15.55
N TRP A 287 -4.27 -10.88 14.45
CA TRP A 287 -3.70 -12.11 13.93
C TRP A 287 -2.19 -11.99 13.83
N GLU A 288 -1.47 -12.88 14.49
CA GLU A 288 -0.01 -12.99 14.39
C GLU A 288 0.34 -14.06 13.37
N ILE A 289 1.39 -13.88 12.58
CA ILE A 289 1.80 -14.91 11.63
C ILE A 289 2.75 -15.92 12.27
N GLU A 290 2.38 -17.19 12.17
CA GLU A 290 3.19 -18.33 12.60
C GLU A 290 3.51 -19.17 11.37
N ASP A 291 4.80 -19.23 11.00
CA ASP A 291 5.32 -19.92 9.82
C ASP A 291 4.68 -19.46 8.49
N ASP A 292 3.56 -20.06 8.10
CA ASP A 292 2.85 -19.86 6.83
C ASP A 292 1.35 -19.57 6.98
N HIS A 293 0.88 -19.25 8.18
CA HIS A 293 -0.51 -18.92 8.45
C HIS A 293 -0.66 -17.90 9.59
N PHE A 294 -1.78 -17.21 9.61
CA PHE A 294 -2.18 -16.29 10.67
C PHE A 294 -2.89 -17.03 11.80
N VAL A 295 -2.52 -16.76 13.05
CA VAL A 295 -3.15 -17.29 14.26
C VAL A 295 -3.74 -16.12 15.05
N GLU A 296 -5.01 -16.25 15.45
CA GLU A 296 -5.70 -15.21 16.21
C GLU A 296 -5.12 -15.08 17.64
N SER A 297 -4.35 -14.02 17.89
CA SER A 297 -3.76 -13.80 19.21
C SER A 297 -4.71 -13.05 20.14
N LYS A 298 -5.52 -12.13 19.60
CA LYS A 298 -6.46 -11.31 20.38
C LYS A 298 -7.71 -10.93 19.59
N SER A 299 -8.82 -10.76 20.30
CA SER A 299 -10.02 -10.12 19.75
C SER A 299 -10.55 -9.10 20.76
N ILE A 300 -10.89 -7.91 20.27
CA ILE A 300 -11.32 -6.77 21.08
C ILE A 300 -12.71 -6.36 20.62
N THR A 301 -13.67 -6.42 21.54
CA THR A 301 -15.05 -6.04 21.25
C THR A 301 -15.26 -4.57 21.56
N VAL A 302 -15.80 -3.84 20.59
CA VAL A 302 -16.25 -2.46 20.77
C VAL A 302 -17.70 -2.49 21.26
N ILE A 303 -17.93 -1.93 22.43
CA ILE A 303 -19.27 -1.74 23.00
C ILE A 303 -19.68 -0.31 22.67
N ASP A 304 -20.89 -0.12 22.13
CA ASP A 304 -21.48 1.20 21.90
C ASP A 304 -22.18 1.64 23.20
N PRO A 305 -21.64 2.65 23.93
CA PRO A 305 -22.21 3.08 25.20
C PRO A 305 -23.47 3.95 25.06
N GLU A 306 -23.92 4.29 23.85
CA GLU A 306 -25.09 5.14 23.63
C GLU A 306 -26.43 4.37 23.54
N ASN A 307 -26.43 3.05 23.76
CA ASN A 307 -27.66 2.23 23.94
C ASN A 307 -27.83 1.70 25.37
#